data_AF-A0A495YXP7-F1
#
_entry.id   AF-A0A495YXP7-F1
#
_cell.length_a   1.000
_cell.length_b   1.000
_cell.length_c   1.000
_cell.angle_alpha   90.00
_cell.angle_beta   90.00
_cell.angle_gamma   90.00
#
_symmetry.space_group_name_H-M   'P 1'
#
loop_
_entity.id
_entity.type
_entity.pdbx_description
1 polymer ?
#
loop_
_entity_poly.entity_id
_entity_poly.type
_entity_poly.pdbx_seq_one_letter_code
_entity_poly.pdbx_strand_id
1 'polypeptide(L)'
;MECNNVRKELVAYIDGELSSTEINTIEAHLADCKECAAEHNKLTTTIESTRKVGNIQPAQDWWETLQERLYAPDTDLVSAVADSNVKTPPAVTEDCQPDTQAQTPDASKVLCKKRCFDRAQTTNVRLAKR
;
A
#
# COMPACT_ATOMS: atom_id res chain seq x y z
N MET A 1 -1.85 24.89 -2.72
CA MET A 1 -1.91 24.03 -3.91
C MET A 1 -3.00 24.55 -4.84
N GLU A 2 -2.83 24.46 -6.16
CA GLU A 2 -3.82 24.91 -7.14
C GLU A 2 -4.91 23.85 -7.36
N CYS A 3 -6.14 24.28 -7.64
CA CYS A 3 -7.28 23.36 -7.86
C CYS A 3 -7.01 22.33 -8.98
N ASN A 4 -6.31 22.74 -10.03
CA ASN A 4 -5.98 21.86 -11.16
C ASN A 4 -5.06 20.72 -10.76
N ASN A 5 -4.14 20.95 -9.82
CA ASN A 5 -3.28 19.90 -9.32
C ASN A 5 -4.07 18.92 -8.45
N VAL A 6 -4.87 19.46 -7.52
CA VAL A 6 -5.71 18.64 -6.63
C VAL A 6 -6.63 17.74 -7.43
N ARG A 7 -7.33 18.26 -8.44
CA ARG A 7 -8.25 17.45 -9.28
C ARG A 7 -7.57 16.29 -9.98
N LYS A 8 -6.30 16.42 -10.36
CA LYS A 8 -5.53 15.32 -10.98
C LYS A 8 -5.18 14.24 -9.96
N GLU A 9 -4.86 14.65 -8.73
CA GLU A 9 -4.46 13.75 -7.66
C GLU A 9 -5.64 13.12 -6.89
N LEU A 10 -6.90 13.54 -7.15
CA LEU A 10 -8.07 13.03 -6.42
C LEU A 10 -8.26 11.52 -6.58
N VAL A 11 -7.93 10.94 -7.74
CA VAL A 11 -8.07 9.49 -7.96
C VAL A 11 -7.02 8.73 -7.15
N ALA A 12 -5.76 9.13 -7.24
CA ALA A 12 -4.67 8.57 -6.45
C ALA A 12 -4.90 8.73 -4.93
N TYR A 13 -5.53 9.84 -4.52
CA TYR A 13 -5.96 10.06 -3.13
C TYR A 13 -7.01 9.03 -2.68
N ILE A 14 -8.03 8.76 -3.51
CA ILE A 14 -9.09 7.79 -3.21
C ILE A 14 -8.53 6.36 -3.15
N ASP A 15 -7.58 6.03 -4.03
CA ASP A 15 -6.96 4.71 -4.09
C ASP A 15 -5.85 4.51 -3.03
N GLY A 16 -5.47 5.58 -2.31
CA GLY A 16 -4.49 5.53 -1.24
C GLY A 16 -3.03 5.45 -1.72
N GLU A 17 -2.76 5.91 -2.94
CA GLU A 17 -1.44 5.82 -3.60
C GLU A 17 -0.51 7.01 -3.27
N LEU A 18 -1.02 8.03 -2.59
CA LEU A 18 -0.28 9.25 -2.26
C LEU A 18 0.55 9.13 -0.99
N SER A 19 1.65 9.88 -0.93
CA SER A 19 2.45 10.01 0.30
C SER A 19 1.71 10.78 1.39
N SER A 20 2.15 10.62 2.64
CA SER A 20 1.56 11.34 3.79
C SER A 20 1.63 12.86 3.65
N THR A 21 2.68 13.40 3.03
CA THR A 21 2.82 14.84 2.74
C THR A 21 1.82 15.35 1.71
N GLU A 22 1.54 14.54 0.69
CA GLU A 22 0.58 14.88 -0.37
C GLU A 22 -0.85 14.82 0.17
N ILE A 23 -1.16 13.78 0.95
CA ILE A 23 -2.45 13.62 1.64
C ILE A 23 -2.75 14.87 2.48
N ASN A 24 -1.84 15.28 3.36
CA ASN A 24 -2.05 16.47 4.20
C ASN A 24 -2.30 17.74 3.36
N THR A 25 -1.62 17.88 2.22
CA THR A 25 -1.76 19.05 1.36
C THR A 25 -3.11 19.05 0.64
N ILE A 26 -3.57 17.89 0.19
CA ILE A 26 -4.88 17.72 -0.45
C ILE A 26 -6.00 17.93 0.57
N GLU A 27 -5.90 17.33 1.76
CA GLU A 27 -6.90 17.49 2.83
C GLU A 27 -7.08 18.96 3.24
N ALA A 28 -5.96 19.68 3.41
CA ALA A 28 -6.00 21.12 3.66
C ALA A 28 -6.73 21.88 2.54
N HIS A 29 -6.48 21.52 1.27
CA HIS A 29 -7.17 22.15 0.15
C HIS A 29 -8.66 21.79 0.08
N LEU A 30 -9.03 20.54 0.37
CA LEU A 30 -10.43 20.11 0.39
C LEU A 30 -11.24 20.79 1.50
N ALA A 31 -10.60 21.14 2.62
CA ALA A 31 -11.22 21.92 3.69
C ALA A 31 -11.56 23.35 3.25
N ASP A 32 -10.70 23.96 2.42
CA ASP A 32 -10.84 25.36 2.02
C ASP A 32 -11.61 25.54 0.69
N CYS A 33 -11.51 24.59 -0.24
CA CYS A 33 -12.05 24.68 -1.59
C CYS A 33 -13.31 23.83 -1.79
N LYS A 34 -14.47 24.49 -1.79
CA LYS A 34 -15.78 23.86 -1.99
C LYS A 34 -15.91 23.14 -3.34
N GLU A 35 -15.28 23.65 -4.39
CA GLU A 35 -15.34 23.03 -5.72
C GLU A 35 -14.61 21.68 -5.72
N CYS A 36 -13.39 21.64 -5.19
CA CYS A 36 -12.62 20.41 -5.11
C CYS A 36 -13.26 19.39 -4.16
N ALA A 37 -13.84 19.84 -3.05
CA ALA A 37 -14.63 18.98 -2.17
C ALA A 37 -15.86 18.37 -2.87
N ALA A 38 -16.56 19.16 -3.70
CA ALA A 38 -17.69 18.67 -4.49
C ALA A 38 -17.24 17.63 -5.54
N GLU A 39 -16.12 17.87 -6.23
CA GLU A 39 -15.56 16.89 -7.17
C GLU A 39 -15.13 15.59 -6.49
N HIS A 40 -14.45 15.68 -5.34
CA HIS A 40 -14.11 14.51 -4.53
C HIS A 40 -15.35 13.70 -4.16
N ASN A 41 -16.41 14.36 -3.67
CA ASN A 41 -17.66 13.69 -3.30
C ASN A 41 -18.34 13.01 -4.50
N LYS A 42 -18.34 13.62 -5.68
CA LYS A 42 -18.87 13.00 -6.92
C LYS A 42 -18.13 11.71 -7.27
N LEU A 43 -16.80 11.73 -7.19
CA LEU A 43 -15.97 10.56 -7.44
C LEU A 43 -16.26 9.45 -6.43
N THR A 44 -16.26 9.76 -5.13
CA THR A 44 -16.58 8.79 -4.08
C THR A 44 -17.97 8.19 -4.24
N THR A 45 -18.98 9.01 -4.52
CA THR A 45 -20.36 8.55 -4.75
C THR A 45 -20.46 7.59 -5.95
N THR A 46 -19.69 7.85 -7.01
CA THR A 46 -19.64 6.98 -8.18
C THR A 46 -19.04 5.62 -7.83
N ILE A 47 -17.93 5.60 -7.09
CA ILE A 47 -17.25 4.38 -6.63
C ILE A 47 -18.14 3.60 -5.66
N GLU A 48 -18.84 4.27 -4.75
CA GLU A 48 -19.79 3.61 -3.86
C GLU A 48 -20.95 2.97 -4.62
N SER A 49 -21.39 3.59 -5.72
CA SER A 49 -22.44 3.04 -6.57
C SER A 49 -21.98 1.79 -7.32
N THR A 50 -20.74 1.77 -7.82
CA THR A 50 -20.19 0.56 -8.47
C THR A 50 -19.96 -0.57 -7.47
N ARG A 51 -19.53 -0.27 -6.24
CA ARG A 51 -19.39 -1.28 -5.17
C ARG A 51 -20.69 -1.99 -4.82
N LYS A 52 -21.86 -1.38 -5.07
CA LYS A 52 -23.18 -1.98 -4.81
C LYS A 52 -23.63 -2.99 -5.86
N VAL A 53 -22.94 -3.09 -7.01
CA VAL A 53 -23.31 -3.98 -8.12
C VAL A 53 -23.20 -5.48 -7.74
N GLY A 54 -22.62 -5.78 -6.57
CA GLY A 54 -22.53 -7.13 -6.03
C GLY A 54 -21.23 -7.81 -6.45
N ASN A 55 -20.72 -8.70 -5.60
CA ASN A 55 -19.49 -9.41 -5.88
C ASN A 55 -19.80 -10.65 -6.74
N ILE A 56 -19.05 -10.83 -7.82
CA ILE A 56 -19.15 -12.04 -8.65
C ILE A 56 -18.22 -13.07 -8.03
N GLN A 57 -18.76 -14.23 -7.65
CA GLN A 57 -17.92 -15.36 -7.27
C GLN A 57 -17.35 -15.97 -8.54
N PRO A 58 -16.02 -16.13 -8.66
CA PRO A 58 -15.45 -16.85 -9.78
C PRO A 58 -15.91 -18.32 -9.77
N ALA A 59 -15.77 -19.01 -10.90
CA ALA A 59 -16.03 -20.46 -10.97
C ALA A 59 -15.14 -21.22 -9.97
N GLN A 60 -15.60 -22.38 -9.51
CA GLN A 60 -14.91 -23.14 -8.46
C GLN A 60 -13.48 -23.56 -8.86
N ASP A 61 -13.25 -23.75 -10.16
CA ASP A 61 -12.00 -24.14 -10.81
C ASP A 61 -11.18 -22.95 -11.36
N TRP A 62 -11.59 -21.72 -11.03
CA TRP A 62 -10.97 -20.51 -11.59
C TRP A 62 -9.50 -20.38 -11.23
N TRP A 63 -9.14 -20.75 -9.99
CA TRP A 63 -7.76 -20.63 -9.53
C TRP A 63 -6.86 -21.64 -10.23
N GLU A 64 -7.30 -22.88 -10.34
CA GLU A 64 -6.60 -23.96 -11.03
C GLU A 64 -6.38 -23.62 -12.51
N THR A 65 -7.44 -23.15 -13.18
CA THR A 65 -7.37 -22.71 -14.58
C THR A 65 -6.39 -21.54 -14.79
N LEU A 66 -6.35 -20.59 -13.84
CA LEU A 66 -5.40 -19.47 -13.88
C LEU A 66 -3.96 -19.95 -13.65
N GLN A 67 -3.74 -20.84 -12.69
CA GLN A 67 -2.42 -21.41 -12.40
C GLN A 67 -1.84 -22.13 -13.61
N GLU A 68 -2.63 -22.97 -14.26
CA GLU A 68 -2.21 -23.66 -15.48
C GLU A 68 -1.73 -22.69 -16.55
N ARG A 69 -2.39 -21.53 -16.71
CA ARG A 69 -1.99 -20.50 -17.68
C ARG A 69 -0.76 -19.70 -17.27
N LEU A 70 -0.59 -19.40 -15.98
CA LEU A 70 0.56 -18.65 -15.48
C LEU A 70 1.86 -19.47 -15.50
N TYR A 71 1.75 -20.78 -15.31
CA TYR A 71 2.89 -21.71 -15.29
C TYR A 71 3.02 -22.53 -16.57
N ALA A 72 2.08 -22.37 -17.52
CA ALA A 72 2.29 -22.89 -18.86
C ALA A 72 3.62 -22.33 -19.38
N PRO A 73 4.54 -23.17 -19.84
CA PRO A 73 5.73 -22.67 -20.50
C PRO A 73 5.29 -21.81 -21.68
N ASP A 74 5.95 -20.67 -21.91
CA ASP A 74 5.70 -19.80 -23.06
C ASP A 74 5.96 -20.58 -24.36
N THR A 75 4.98 -21.34 -24.84
CA THR A 75 5.14 -22.10 -26.07
C THR A 75 4.87 -21.26 -27.32
N ASP A 76 4.36 -20.03 -27.18
CA ASP A 76 3.91 -19.23 -28.33
C ASP A 76 4.31 -17.75 -28.35
N LEU A 77 5.11 -17.23 -27.40
CA LEU A 77 5.55 -15.82 -27.45
C LEU A 77 6.86 -15.58 -28.21
N VAL A 78 7.52 -16.62 -28.75
CA VAL A 78 8.84 -16.48 -29.40
C VAL A 78 8.86 -16.71 -30.92
N SER A 79 7.73 -17.03 -31.57
CA SER A 79 7.73 -17.25 -33.04
C SER A 79 7.55 -15.97 -33.87
N ALA A 80 7.28 -14.81 -33.24
CA ALA A 80 7.02 -13.55 -33.94
C ALA A 80 8.01 -12.39 -33.66
N VAL A 81 9.02 -12.57 -32.82
CA VAL A 81 10.06 -11.55 -32.55
C VAL A 81 11.46 -12.02 -32.98
N ALA A 82 11.56 -12.63 -34.16
CA ALA A 82 12.83 -12.74 -34.88
C ALA A 82 13.08 -11.45 -35.65
N ASP A 83 13.40 -10.36 -34.93
CA ASP A 83 14.16 -9.18 -35.40
C ASP A 83 13.91 -8.00 -34.45
N SER A 84 14.51 -8.03 -33.26
CA SER A 84 14.85 -6.81 -32.52
C SER A 84 15.86 -7.13 -31.42
N ASN A 85 17.06 -6.60 -31.60
CA ASN A 85 18.22 -6.61 -30.71
C ASN A 85 17.86 -6.25 -29.25
N VAL A 86 17.63 -7.25 -28.40
CA VAL A 86 17.56 -7.08 -26.94
C VAL A 86 18.95 -7.30 -26.37
N LYS A 87 19.56 -6.22 -25.89
CA LYS A 87 20.79 -6.27 -25.11
C LYS A 87 20.49 -6.95 -23.78
N THR A 88 21.03 -8.15 -23.58
CA THR A 88 20.93 -8.94 -22.37
C THR A 88 21.39 -8.11 -21.16
N PRO A 89 20.58 -7.94 -20.09
CA PRO A 89 21.08 -7.42 -18.83
C PRO A 89 22.07 -8.41 -18.21
N PRO A 90 23.15 -7.94 -17.55
CA PRO A 90 24.16 -8.82 -17.00
C PRO A 90 23.57 -9.70 -15.88
N ALA A 91 23.98 -10.96 -15.90
CA ALA A 91 23.65 -11.94 -14.88
C ALA A 91 23.96 -11.40 -13.48
N VAL A 92 22.94 -11.29 -12.64
CA VAL A 92 23.11 -11.14 -11.21
C VAL A 92 23.47 -12.52 -10.66
N THR A 93 24.76 -12.77 -10.50
CA THR A 93 25.25 -13.85 -9.64
C THR A 93 25.26 -13.33 -8.21
N GLU A 94 24.16 -13.51 -7.48
CA GLU A 94 24.18 -13.38 -6.02
C GLU A 94 24.70 -14.70 -5.44
N ASP A 95 26.02 -14.74 -5.25
CA ASP A 95 26.69 -15.71 -4.38
C ASP A 95 26.26 -15.47 -2.93
N CYS A 96 25.35 -16.32 -2.46
CA CYS A 96 24.91 -16.35 -1.07
C CYS A 96 25.98 -17.06 -0.23
N GLN A 97 26.98 -16.33 0.28
CA GLN A 97 27.90 -16.84 1.30
C GLN A 97 27.36 -16.54 2.72
N PRO A 98 27.27 -17.54 3.62
CA PRO A 98 26.98 -17.30 5.03
C PRO A 98 28.27 -16.92 5.77
N ASP A 99 28.40 -15.65 6.17
CA ASP A 99 29.46 -15.23 7.07
C ASP A 99 29.27 -15.84 8.46
N THR A 100 30.21 -16.71 8.81
CA THR A 100 30.37 -17.29 10.15
C THR A 100 31.55 -16.60 10.83
N GLN A 101 31.37 -16.27 12.12
CA GLN A 101 32.34 -15.78 13.15
C GLN A 101 32.40 -14.25 13.34
N ALA A 102 32.38 -13.68 14.54
CA ALA A 102 32.48 -14.21 15.90
C ALA A 102 31.96 -13.19 16.92
N GLN A 103 31.49 -13.67 18.09
CA GLN A 103 31.96 -13.31 19.44
C GLN A 103 30.88 -13.59 20.50
N THR A 104 31.21 -14.49 21.43
CA THR A 104 30.48 -14.70 22.68
C THR A 104 30.69 -13.52 23.63
N PRO A 105 29.72 -13.23 24.51
CA PRO A 105 30.10 -13.11 25.91
C PRO A 105 29.14 -13.84 26.85
N ASP A 106 29.76 -14.70 27.66
CA ASP A 106 29.58 -14.87 29.10
C ASP A 106 28.16 -14.70 29.69
N ALA A 107 27.59 -15.83 30.07
CA ALA A 107 26.38 -15.93 30.87
C ALA A 107 26.70 -15.57 32.34
N SER A 108 26.61 -14.28 32.69
CA SER A 108 26.29 -13.83 34.05
C SER A 108 26.12 -12.31 34.11
N LYS A 109 25.01 -11.88 34.76
CA LYS A 109 24.64 -10.50 35.14
C LYS A 109 23.94 -9.67 34.06
N VAL A 110 22.60 -9.68 34.04
CA VAL A 110 21.80 -8.44 34.02
C VAL A 110 20.50 -8.68 34.79
N LEU A 111 20.58 -8.47 36.11
CA LEU A 111 19.43 -8.18 36.95
C LEU A 111 19.32 -6.65 37.02
N CYS A 112 18.09 -6.14 36.92
CA CYS A 112 17.56 -4.97 37.62
C CYS A 112 17.36 -3.65 36.83
N LYS A 113 16.09 -3.21 36.90
CA LYS A 113 15.53 -1.83 36.84
C LYS A 113 15.41 -1.18 35.47
N LYS A 114 14.36 -0.45 35.12
CA LYS A 114 12.97 -0.22 35.58
C LYS A 114 12.48 0.86 34.60
N ARG A 115 11.24 0.73 34.10
CA ARG A 115 10.25 1.79 33.78
C ARG A 115 10.75 3.09 33.10
N CYS A 116 10.15 3.40 31.95
CA CYS A 116 9.45 4.68 31.67
C CYS A 116 8.72 4.56 30.32
N PHE A 117 7.46 4.12 30.36
CA PHE A 117 6.50 4.35 29.27
C PHE A 117 5.31 5.05 29.92
N ASP A 118 5.41 6.38 30.02
CA ASP A 118 4.39 7.22 30.63
C ASP A 118 3.21 7.42 29.67
N ARG A 119 2.06 6.97 30.13
CA ARG A 119 0.74 7.19 29.55
C ARG A 119 0.06 8.32 30.31
N ALA A 120 -0.01 9.49 29.69
CA ALA A 120 -0.92 10.59 30.03
C ALA A 120 -1.42 11.11 28.66
N GLN A 121 -2.70 11.33 28.38
CA GLN A 121 -3.72 12.00 29.17
C GLN A 121 -5.11 11.59 28.66
N THR A 122 -6.04 11.22 29.55
CA THR A 122 -7.48 11.55 29.40
C THR A 122 -8.04 11.76 30.79
N THR A 123 -8.28 13.02 31.13
CA THR A 123 -8.97 13.44 32.35
C THR A 123 -10.44 13.71 32.07
N ASN A 124 -11.28 13.13 32.93
CA ASN A 124 -12.51 13.67 33.51
C ASN A 124 -13.59 14.28 32.60
N VAL A 125 -14.78 13.65 32.63
CA VAL A 125 -16.03 14.36 32.95
C VAL A 125 -16.80 13.55 34.00
N ARG A 126 -16.87 14.09 35.22
CA ARG A 126 -17.86 13.73 36.24
C ARG A 126 -19.19 14.41 35.88
N LEU A 127 -20.30 13.69 35.92
CA LEU A 127 -21.59 14.27 36.29
C LEU A 127 -22.40 13.29 37.11
N ALA A 128 -22.52 13.60 38.40
CA ALA A 128 -23.49 13.06 39.33
C ALA A 128 -24.58 14.12 39.56
N LYS A 129 -25.83 13.72 39.43
CA LYS A 129 -27.08 14.33 39.94
C LYS A 129 -28.23 13.49 39.34
N ARG A 130 -29.27 13.07 40.04
CA ARG A 130 -29.67 13.15 41.44
C ARG A 130 -30.85 12.20 41.58
#